data_AF-A0A2E3GZ47-F1
#
_entry.id   AF-A0A2E3GZ47-F1
#
_cell.length_a   1.000
_cell.length_b   1.000
_cell.length_c   1.000
_cell.angle_alpha   90.00
_cell.angle_beta   90.00
_cell.angle_gamma   90.00
#
_symmetry.space_group_name_H-M   'P 1'
#
loop_
_entity.id
_entity.type
_entity.pdbx_description
1 polymer ?
#
loop_
_entity_poly.entity_id
_entity_poly.type
_entity_poly.pdbx_seq_one_letter_code
_entity_poly.pdbx_strand_id
1 'polypeptide(L)'
;MTAPALARAPAFDDRPVLACAPLKPGHAREDLSRVGDPSWDLGPAVFRENARRCHVTVHFDVLEDADVQAMMRAYLYARLNVDLPGHRPKLPPSCVRQAFNRARRFFAFVRERLGALDLARIDPPLIDAYA
;
A
#
# COMPACT_ATOMS: atom_id res chain seq x y z
N MET A 1 -18.54 -37.73 3.16
CA MET A 1 -18.87 -36.30 3.22
C MET A 1 -17.57 -35.54 3.44
N THR A 2 -16.99 -34.98 2.37
CA THR A 2 -15.71 -34.26 2.42
C THR A 2 -16.00 -32.83 2.87
N ALA A 3 -15.45 -32.41 4.00
CA ALA A 3 -15.55 -31.03 4.47
C ALA A 3 -14.95 -30.09 3.40
N PRO A 4 -15.57 -28.92 3.11
CA PRO A 4 -14.96 -27.98 2.19
C PRO A 4 -13.64 -27.53 2.79
N ALA A 5 -12.55 -27.71 2.06
CA ALA A 5 -11.27 -27.12 2.41
C ALA A 5 -11.49 -25.59 2.46
N LEU A 6 -11.52 -25.02 3.65
CA LEU A 6 -11.45 -23.57 3.84
C LEU A 6 -10.20 -23.12 3.10
N ALA A 7 -10.40 -22.47 1.95
CA ALA A 7 -9.31 -21.93 1.16
C ALA A 7 -8.45 -21.08 2.11
N ARG A 8 -7.20 -21.49 2.31
CA ARG A 8 -6.27 -20.75 3.15
C ARG A 8 -6.23 -19.33 2.60
N ALA A 9 -6.50 -18.33 3.45
CA ALA A 9 -6.33 -16.96 3.04
C ALA A 9 -4.89 -16.79 2.49
N PRO A 10 -4.71 -16.20 1.31
CA PRO A 10 -3.39 -16.03 0.73
C PRO A 10 -2.48 -15.30 1.72
N ALA A 11 -1.20 -15.69 1.71
CA ALA A 11 -0.17 -14.97 2.46
C ALA A 11 -0.24 -13.48 2.10
N PHE A 12 0.13 -12.60 3.03
CA PHE A 12 -0.05 -11.16 2.82
C PHE A 12 0.58 -10.69 1.50
N ASP A 13 1.78 -11.19 1.20
CA ASP A 13 2.54 -10.85 0.01
C ASP A 13 1.91 -11.35 -1.30
N ASP A 14 1.10 -12.41 -1.25
CA ASP A 14 0.46 -12.99 -2.44
C ASP A 14 -0.85 -12.28 -2.82
N ARG A 15 -1.34 -11.36 -1.98
CA ARG A 15 -2.62 -10.69 -2.19
C ARG A 15 -2.52 -9.71 -3.37
N PRO A 16 -3.56 -9.61 -4.21
CA PRO A 16 -3.61 -8.58 -5.25
C PRO A 16 -3.71 -7.19 -4.60
N VAL A 17 -2.93 -6.23 -5.10
CA VAL A 17 -2.83 -4.88 -4.49
C VAL A 17 -4.12 -4.06 -4.64
N LEU A 18 -4.94 -4.38 -5.64
CA LEU A 18 -6.25 -3.77 -5.92
C LEU A 18 -7.40 -4.73 -5.58
N ALA A 19 -7.30 -5.47 -4.47
CA ALA A 19 -8.26 -6.50 -4.08
C ALA A 19 -9.73 -6.04 -4.08
N CYS A 20 -9.99 -4.81 -3.65
CA CYS A 20 -11.36 -4.27 -3.56
C CYS A 20 -11.69 -3.19 -4.60
N ALA A 21 -10.75 -2.79 -5.45
CA ALA A 21 -10.96 -1.67 -6.36
C ALA A 21 -11.79 -2.10 -7.60
N PRO A 22 -12.63 -1.21 -8.16
CA PRO A 22 -13.19 -1.41 -9.48
C PRO A 22 -12.07 -1.38 -10.52
N LEU A 23 -12.12 -2.29 -11.50
CA LEU A 23 -11.12 -2.43 -12.55
C LEU A 23 -11.72 -2.03 -13.90
N LYS A 24 -10.85 -1.58 -14.81
CA LYS A 24 -11.19 -1.41 -16.23
C LYS A 24 -11.57 -2.75 -16.86
N PRO A 25 -12.43 -2.73 -17.91
CA PRO A 25 -12.71 -3.93 -18.69
C PRO A 25 -11.43 -4.59 -19.21
N GLY A 26 -11.40 -5.93 -19.22
CA GLY A 26 -10.25 -6.70 -19.72
C GLY A 26 -9.13 -6.97 -18.72
N HIS A 27 -9.22 -6.47 -17.48
CA HIS A 27 -8.27 -6.81 -16.41
C HIS A 27 -8.85 -7.84 -15.45
N ALA A 28 -8.17 -8.99 -15.31
CA ALA A 28 -8.48 -10.00 -14.31
C ALA A 28 -7.73 -9.72 -12.99
N ARG A 29 -8.24 -10.25 -11.88
CA ARG A 29 -7.65 -10.00 -10.55
C ARG A 29 -6.38 -10.81 -10.33
N GLU A 30 -6.28 -11.97 -10.98
CA GLU A 30 -5.09 -12.83 -11.01
C GLU A 30 -3.87 -12.18 -11.68
N ASP A 31 -4.09 -11.24 -12.60
CA ASP A 31 -3.03 -10.57 -13.37
C ASP A 31 -2.54 -9.26 -12.71
N LEU A 32 -3.10 -8.90 -11.56
CA LEU A 32 -2.71 -7.69 -10.83
C LEU A 32 -1.38 -7.90 -10.10
N SER A 33 -0.64 -6.80 -9.90
CA SER A 33 0.50 -6.81 -8.98
C SER A 33 0.10 -7.35 -7.62
N ARG A 34 1.02 -8.12 -7.02
CA ARG A 34 0.90 -8.67 -5.68
C ARG A 34 1.59 -7.76 -4.68
N VAL A 35 1.17 -7.86 -3.43
CA VAL A 35 1.74 -7.04 -2.35
C VAL A 35 3.25 -7.20 -2.26
N GLY A 36 3.78 -8.41 -2.39
CA GLY A 36 5.21 -8.70 -2.32
C GLY A 36 6.03 -8.25 -3.52
N ASP A 37 5.40 -7.81 -4.62
CA ASP A 37 6.13 -7.42 -5.83
C ASP A 37 7.02 -6.19 -5.58
N PRO A 38 8.19 -6.11 -6.25
CA PRO A 38 9.11 -4.96 -6.10
C PRO A 38 8.52 -3.65 -6.61
N SER A 39 7.50 -3.73 -7.47
CA SER A 39 6.73 -2.60 -7.96
C SER A 39 5.27 -2.97 -8.16
N TRP A 40 4.37 -2.02 -7.95
CA TRP A 40 2.94 -2.19 -8.21
C TRP A 40 2.49 -1.35 -9.40
N ASP A 41 1.70 -1.94 -10.30
CA ASP A 41 0.94 -1.20 -11.31
C ASP A 41 -0.53 -1.10 -10.89
N LEU A 42 -0.99 0.14 -10.69
CA LEU A 42 -2.37 0.46 -10.33
C LEU A 42 -3.18 0.98 -11.52
N GLY A 43 -2.58 1.04 -12.73
CA GLY A 43 -3.25 1.42 -13.97
C GLY A 43 -4.59 0.70 -14.24
N PRO A 44 -4.76 -0.59 -13.89
CA PRO A 44 -6.02 -1.30 -14.03
C PRO A 44 -7.22 -0.66 -13.31
N ALA A 45 -7.00 0.08 -12.22
CA ALA A 45 -8.06 0.75 -11.46
C ALA A 45 -8.12 2.28 -11.69
N VAL A 46 -7.34 2.82 -12.64
CA VAL A 46 -7.30 4.26 -12.91
C VAL A 46 -7.98 4.59 -14.22
N PHE A 47 -9.28 4.89 -14.17
CA PHE A 47 -10.14 5.13 -15.34
C PHE A 47 -9.82 6.41 -16.13
N ARG A 48 -9.06 7.35 -15.55
CA ARG A 48 -8.65 8.57 -16.25
C ARG A 48 -7.58 8.23 -17.29
N GLU A 49 -7.92 8.39 -18.57
CA GLU A 49 -7.01 8.11 -19.69
C GLU A 49 -5.74 8.98 -19.68
N ASN A 50 -5.82 10.20 -19.15
CA ASN A 50 -4.69 11.14 -19.06
C ASN A 50 -3.79 10.93 -17.83
N ALA A 51 -4.00 9.88 -17.03
CA ALA A 51 -3.14 9.62 -15.87
C ALA A 51 -1.74 9.20 -16.32
N ARG A 52 -0.72 9.98 -15.97
CA ARG A 52 0.68 9.63 -16.25
C ARG A 52 1.06 8.31 -15.57
N ARG A 53 1.82 7.44 -16.24
CA ARG A 53 2.29 6.15 -15.68
C ARG A 53 2.97 6.29 -14.31
N CYS A 54 3.74 7.36 -14.10
CA CYS A 54 4.39 7.64 -12.81
C CYS A 54 3.42 7.99 -11.67
N HIS A 55 2.15 8.26 -11.96
CA HIS A 55 1.12 8.51 -10.94
C HIS A 55 0.39 7.23 -10.50
N VAL A 56 0.56 6.14 -11.26
CA VAL A 56 -0.19 4.88 -11.06
C VAL A 56 0.74 3.69 -10.80
N THR A 57 2.05 3.90 -10.81
CA THR A 57 3.05 2.91 -10.46
C THR A 57 3.71 3.27 -9.13
N VAL A 58 4.09 2.26 -8.35
CA VAL A 58 4.86 2.40 -7.12
C VAL A 58 6.07 1.49 -7.22
N HIS A 59 7.25 2.03 -6.94
CA HIS A 59 8.49 1.26 -6.88
C HIS A 59 9.00 1.30 -5.44
N PHE A 60 9.29 0.13 -4.85
CA PHE A 60 9.73 0.04 -3.44
C PHE A 60 11.24 -0.05 -3.29
N ASP A 61 11.96 -0.37 -4.37
CA ASP A 61 13.42 -0.37 -4.46
C ASP A 61 14.06 1.01 -4.18
N VAL A 62 13.31 2.09 -4.39
CA VAL A 62 13.72 3.46 -4.03
C VAL A 62 13.80 3.70 -2.51
N LEU A 63 13.38 2.73 -1.69
CA LEU A 63 13.48 2.76 -0.23
C LEU A 63 14.62 1.84 0.19
N GLU A 64 15.63 2.39 0.86
CA GLU A 64 16.87 1.67 1.19
C GLU A 64 16.64 0.53 2.18
N ASP A 65 15.73 0.74 3.13
CA ASP A 65 15.59 -0.14 4.28
C ASP A 65 14.42 -1.14 4.14
N ALA A 66 14.69 -2.40 4.49
CA ALA A 66 13.73 -3.50 4.31
C ALA A 66 12.46 -3.36 5.17
N ASP A 67 12.57 -2.87 6.40
CA ASP A 67 11.45 -2.54 7.29
C ASP A 67 10.62 -1.36 6.75
N VAL A 68 11.26 -0.34 6.16
CA VAL A 68 10.56 0.77 5.50
C VAL A 68 9.82 0.30 4.25
N GLN A 69 10.42 -0.58 3.45
CA GLN A 69 9.75 -1.22 2.31
C GLN A 69 8.53 -2.03 2.75
N ALA A 70 8.69 -2.89 3.77
CA ALA A 70 7.61 -3.72 4.30
C ALA A 70 6.47 -2.86 4.86
N MET A 71 6.79 -1.81 5.62
CA MET A 71 5.80 -0.89 6.16
C MET A 71 5.09 -0.09 5.06
N MET A 72 5.81 0.36 4.03
CA MET A 72 5.20 1.07 2.90
C MET A 72 4.22 0.18 2.15
N ARG A 73 4.56 -1.10 1.90
CA ARG A 73 3.63 -2.09 1.32
C ARG A 73 2.40 -2.25 2.20
N ALA A 74 2.57 -2.50 3.50
CA ALA A 74 1.47 -2.64 4.44
C ALA A 74 0.55 -1.41 4.47
N TYR A 75 1.14 -0.23 4.61
CA TYR A 75 0.43 1.05 4.64
C TYR A 75 -0.38 1.30 3.37
N LEU A 76 0.23 1.16 2.19
CA LEU A 76 -0.46 1.42 0.93
C LEU A 76 -1.54 0.38 0.65
N TYR A 77 -1.29 -0.89 0.93
CA TYR A 77 -2.31 -1.93 0.80
C TYR A 77 -3.53 -1.61 1.67
N ALA A 78 -3.32 -1.24 2.94
CA ALA A 78 -4.39 -0.85 3.84
C ALA A 78 -5.15 0.36 3.29
N ARG A 79 -4.44 1.41 2.86
CA ARG A 79 -5.06 2.61 2.29
C ARG A 79 -5.88 2.32 1.03
N LEU A 80 -5.45 1.40 0.17
CA LEU A 80 -6.16 1.07 -1.08
C LEU A 80 -7.39 0.17 -0.84
N ASN A 81 -7.34 -0.73 0.15
CA ASN A 81 -8.31 -1.80 0.27
C ASN A 81 -9.21 -1.73 1.50
N VAL A 82 -8.78 -1.05 2.57
CA VAL A 82 -9.51 -0.96 3.84
C VAL A 82 -10.17 0.41 3.93
N ASP A 83 -11.49 0.40 4.15
CA ASP A 83 -12.21 1.60 4.52
C ASP A 83 -12.15 1.78 6.04
N LEU A 84 -11.96 3.01 6.50
CA LEU A 84 -12.01 3.37 7.92
C LEU A 84 -13.23 4.27 8.13
N PRO A 85 -14.40 3.68 8.45
CA PRO A 85 -15.64 4.42 8.59
C PRO A 85 -15.50 5.59 9.55
N GLY A 86 -15.95 6.78 9.14
CA GLY A 86 -15.86 8.00 9.94
C GLY A 86 -14.46 8.62 10.03
N HIS A 87 -13.45 8.05 9.36
CA HIS A 87 -12.08 8.57 9.42
C HIS A 87 -11.54 8.92 8.02
N ARG A 88 -11.36 7.93 7.16
CA ARG A 88 -10.84 8.15 5.80
C ARG A 88 -11.36 7.09 4.84
N PRO A 89 -11.89 7.50 3.67
CA PRO A 89 -12.22 6.56 2.61
C PRO A 89 -10.95 5.89 2.07
N LYS A 90 -11.15 4.77 1.36
CA LYS A 90 -10.11 4.13 0.57
C LYS A 90 -9.42 5.15 -0.35
N LEU A 91 -8.11 5.08 -0.39
CA LEU A 91 -7.27 5.91 -1.25
C LEU A 91 -7.58 5.60 -2.72
N PRO A 92 -7.95 6.61 -3.52
CA PRO A 92 -8.04 6.42 -4.96
C PRO A 92 -6.68 5.99 -5.52
N PRO A 93 -6.59 4.96 -6.38
CA PRO A 93 -5.31 4.49 -6.92
C PRO A 93 -4.47 5.59 -7.59
N SER A 94 -5.12 6.58 -8.22
CA SER A 94 -4.47 7.75 -8.81
C SER A 94 -3.73 8.65 -7.82
N CYS A 95 -4.03 8.54 -6.53
CA CYS A 95 -3.43 9.33 -5.45
C CYS A 95 -2.27 8.58 -4.76
N VAL A 96 -1.90 7.39 -5.22
CA VAL A 96 -0.90 6.54 -4.55
C VAL A 96 0.44 7.25 -4.39
N ARG A 97 0.88 8.00 -5.40
CA ARG A 97 2.15 8.73 -5.35
C ARG A 97 2.17 9.79 -4.25
N GLN A 98 1.05 10.48 -4.03
CA GLN A 98 0.95 11.46 -2.96
C GLN A 98 1.02 10.79 -1.58
N ALA A 99 0.31 9.67 -1.41
CA ALA A 99 0.35 8.90 -0.18
C ALA A 99 1.76 8.33 0.09
N PHE A 100 2.41 7.76 -0.93
CA PHE A 100 3.78 7.26 -0.85
C PHE A 100 4.75 8.37 -0.43
N ASN A 101 4.74 9.52 -1.09
CA ASN A 101 5.66 10.61 -0.79
C ASN A 101 5.46 11.21 0.60
N ARG A 102 4.22 11.21 1.12
CA ARG A 102 3.92 11.66 2.48
C ARG A 102 4.38 10.64 3.52
N ALA A 103 4.06 9.37 3.31
CA ALA A 103 4.44 8.29 4.21
C ALA A 103 5.96 8.10 4.25
N ARG A 104 6.64 8.21 3.11
CA ARG A 104 8.11 8.08 3.02
C ARG A 104 8.82 9.07 3.92
N ARG A 105 8.39 10.34 3.92
CA ARG A 105 8.97 11.37 4.79
C ARG A 105 8.78 11.05 6.26
N PHE A 106 7.57 10.61 6.64
CA PHE A 106 7.27 10.24 8.01
C PHE A 106 8.07 9.01 8.47
N PHE A 107 8.15 7.96 7.64
CA PHE A 107 8.91 6.76 7.97
C PHE A 107 10.41 7.04 8.09
N ALA A 108 10.96 7.89 7.21
CA ALA A 108 12.35 8.35 7.33
C ALA A 108 12.58 9.08 8.66
N PHE A 109 11.68 10.00 9.03
CA PHE A 109 11.74 10.70 10.32
C PHE A 109 11.68 9.75 11.53
N VAL A 110 10.73 8.80 11.53
CA VAL A 110 10.59 7.83 12.62
C VAL A 110 11.86 6.98 12.74
N ARG A 111 12.38 6.50 11.61
CA ARG A 111 13.61 5.70 11.58
C ARG A 111 14.81 6.51 12.09
N GLU A 112 14.94 7.77 11.70
CA GLU A 112 16.00 8.66 12.17
C GLU A 112 15.94 8.84 13.70
N ARG A 113 14.74 8.97 14.27
CA ARG A 113 14.54 9.14 15.72
C ARG A 113 14.70 7.85 16.53
N LEU A 114 14.27 6.72 15.99
CA LEU A 114 14.15 5.46 16.74
C LEU A 114 15.18 4.39 16.36
N GLY A 115 15.95 4.61 15.30
CA GLY A 115 16.91 3.67 14.70
C GLY A 115 16.27 2.58 13.82
N ALA A 116 14.96 2.38 13.91
CA ALA A 116 14.19 1.41 13.15
C ALA A 116 12.73 1.87 13.02
N LEU A 117 12.02 1.37 12.02
CA LEU A 117 10.60 1.65 11.85
C LEU A 117 9.75 0.65 12.64
N ASP A 118 9.49 0.98 13.90
CA ASP A 118 8.63 0.19 14.80
C ASP A 118 7.40 1.02 15.23
N LEU A 119 6.21 0.62 14.77
CA LEU A 119 4.96 1.30 15.07
C LEU A 119 4.61 1.29 16.57
N ALA A 120 5.04 0.26 17.31
CA ALA A 120 4.74 0.16 18.74
C ALA A 120 5.49 1.24 19.56
N ARG A 121 6.54 1.81 18.99
CA ARG A 121 7.36 2.86 19.61
C ARG A 121 6.96 4.27 19.15
N ILE A 122 5.95 4.40 18.28
CA ILE A 122 5.42 5.70 17.87
C ILE A 122 4.43 6.18 18.93
N ASP A 123 4.82 7.22 19.65
CA ASP A 123 4.01 7.87 20.67
C ASP A 123 3.54 9.27 20.22
N PRO A 124 2.55 9.88 20.91
CA PRO A 124 2.09 11.22 20.57
C PRO A 124 3.20 12.29 20.53
N PRO A 125 4.18 12.32 21.47
CA PRO A 125 5.31 13.25 21.39
C PRO A 125 6.13 13.12 20.10
N LEU A 126 6.37 11.90 19.61
CA LEU A 126 7.06 11.69 18.34
C LEU A 126 6.25 12.20 17.15
N ILE A 127 4.93 12.05 17.19
CA ILE A 127 4.02 12.57 16.16
C ILE A 127 4.04 14.10 16.15
N ASP A 128 3.97 14.72 17.32
CA ASP A 128 4.02 16.18 17.47
C ASP A 128 5.36 16.75 16.98
N ALA A 129 6.46 16.03 17.18
CA ALA A 129 7.78 16.41 16.69
C ALA A 129 7.94 16.35 15.15
N TYR A 130 6.99 15.74 14.43
CA TYR A 130 6.95 15.71 12.97
C TYR A 130 6.11 16.85 12.35
N ALA A 131 5.28 17.53 13.16
CA ALA A 131 4.24 18.47 12.72
C ALA A 131 4.77 19.68 11.93
#